data_AF-A0A0F9UI44-F1
#
_entry.id   AF-A0A0F9UI44-F1
#
_cell.length_a   1.000
_cell.length_b   1.000
_cell.length_c   1.000
_cell.angle_alpha   90.00
_cell.angle_beta   90.00
_cell.angle_gamma   90.00
#
_symmetry.space_group_name_H-M   'P 1'
#
loop_
_entity.id
_entity.type
_entity.pdbx_description
1 polymer ?
#
loop_
_entity_poly.entity_id
_entity_poly.type
_entity_poly.pdbx_seq_one_letter_code
_entity_poly.pdbx_strand_id
1 'polypeptide(L)' 'MGWSIDLIRPGLDTIFGNLKKQYTVQHVEATNPTVMVKHEGEITLSIMKRIVGMFPEFVYMNFVPNSTFPTGQSIAETH' A
#
# COMPACT_ATOMS: atom_id res chain seq x y z
N MET A 1 11.78 -10.71 16.83
CA MET A 1 12.14 -9.62 15.89
C MET A 1 10.84 -9.16 15.25
N GLY A 2 10.41 -7.92 15.51
CA GLY A 2 9.15 -7.38 15.01
C GLY A 2 9.32 -6.83 13.60
N TRP A 3 8.42 -7.19 12.70
CA TRP A 3 8.25 -6.49 11.43
C TRP A 3 7.36 -5.27 11.66
N SER A 4 7.49 -4.24 10.83
CA SER A 4 6.59 -3.09 10.84
C SER A 4 6.29 -2.67 9.41
N ILE A 5 5.12 -2.09 9.19
CA ILE A 5 4.76 -1.42 7.92
C ILE A 5 5.81 -0.38 7.55
N ASP A 6 6.39 0.33 8.53
CA ASP A 6 7.36 1.39 8.28
C ASP A 6 8.64 0.90 7.57
N LEU A 7 9.02 -0.37 7.77
CA LEU A 7 10.16 -0.97 7.08
C LEU A 7 9.85 -1.26 5.60
N ILE A 8 8.56 -1.45 5.27
CA ILE A 8 8.11 -1.86 3.94
C ILE A 8 7.61 -0.67 3.12
N ARG A 9 7.16 0.41 3.79
CA ARG A 9 6.61 1.64 3.20
C ARG A 9 7.49 2.22 2.07
N PRO A 10 8.82 2.36 2.19
CA PRO A 10 9.63 2.93 1.11
C PRO A 10 9.55 2.15 -0.21
N GLY A 11 9.43 0.82 -0.14
CA GLY A 11 9.30 0.01 -1.34
C GLY A 11 7.87 0.01 -1.92
N LEU A 12 6.85 0.15 -1.07
CA LEU A 12 5.48 0.43 -1.54
C LEU A 12 5.41 1.78 -2.24
N ASP A 13 6.00 2.83 -1.67
CA ASP A 13 6.09 4.17 -2.28
C ASP A 13 6.75 4.10 -3.66
N THR A 14 7.83 3.32 -3.78
CA THR A 14 8.50 3.11 -5.07
C THR A 14 7.60 2.41 -6.10
N ILE A 15 6.88 1.35 -5.69
CA ILE A 15 5.99 0.61 -6.58
C ILE A 15 4.83 1.49 -7.05
N PHE A 16 4.11 2.12 -6.11
CA PHE A 16 2.93 2.93 -6.42
C PHE A 16 3.29 4.26 -7.08
N GLY A 17 4.44 4.86 -6.74
CA GLY A 17 4.99 6.02 -7.43
C GLY A 17 5.29 5.75 -8.90
N ASN A 18 5.91 4.61 -9.23
CA ASN A 18 6.13 4.18 -10.62
C ASN A 18 4.82 3.95 -11.39
N LEU A 19 3.79 3.49 -10.69
CA LEU A 19 2.45 3.28 -11.26
C LEU A 19 1.62 4.57 -11.34
N LYS A 20 2.11 5.69 -10.80
CA LYS A 20 1.37 6.97 -10.62
C LYS A 20 0.01 6.76 -9.96
N LYS A 21 -0.03 5.89 -8.95
CA LYS A 21 -1.24 5.51 -8.21
C LYS A 21 -1.10 5.83 -6.75
N GLN A 22 -2.18 6.28 -6.12
CA GLN A 22 -2.22 6.43 -4.67
C GLN A 22 -2.48 5.08 -3.99
N TYR A 23 -1.97 4.94 -2.76
CA TYR A 23 -2.20 3.78 -1.93
C TYR A 23 -2.24 4.16 -0.44
N THR A 24 -2.91 3.34 0.37
CA THR A 24 -2.77 3.34 1.82
C THR A 24 -2.59 1.91 2.31
N VAL A 25 -1.81 1.76 3.37
CA VAL A 25 -1.54 0.49 4.03
C VAL A 25 -1.90 0.61 5.50
N GLN A 26 -2.67 -0.35 6.01
CA GLN A 26 -3.11 -0.35 7.40
C GLN A 26 -3.13 -1.77 7.98
N HIS A 27 -2.80 -1.89 9.26
CA HIS A 27 -3.14 -3.10 10.02
C HIS A 27 -4.65 -3.15 10.24
N VAL A 28 -5.24 -4.31 9.96
CA VAL A 28 -6.67 -4.52 10.21
C VAL A 28 -6.90 -4.98 11.65
N GLU A 29 -5.98 -5.78 12.18
CA GLU A 29 -6.07 -6.36 13.52
C GLU A 29 -4.72 -6.25 14.25
N ALA A 30 -4.76 -6.11 15.58
CA ALA A 30 -3.56 -6.07 16.40
C ALA A 30 -3.02 -7.47 16.72
N THR A 31 -3.91 -8.47 16.74
CA THR A 31 -3.62 -9.86 17.12
C THR A 31 -3.31 -10.75 15.94
N ASN A 32 -3.81 -10.42 14.75
CA ASN A 32 -3.49 -11.13 13.52
C ASN A 32 -2.57 -10.28 12.64
N PRO A 33 -1.56 -10.89 11.99
CA PRO A 33 -0.66 -10.21 11.08
C PRO A 33 -1.36 -9.96 9.73
N THR A 34 -2.48 -9.24 9.74
CA THR A 34 -3.28 -8.95 8.54
C THR A 34 -3.13 -7.49 8.15
N VAL A 35 -2.64 -7.27 6.93
CA VAL A 35 -2.44 -5.95 6.33
C VAL A 35 -3.45 -5.74 5.22
N MET A 36 -4.07 -4.57 5.19
CA MET A 36 -4.91 -4.15 4.08
C MET A 36 -4.19 -3.07 3.28
N VAL A 37 -4.04 -3.32 1.99
CA VAL A 37 -3.47 -2.38 1.01
C VAL A 37 -4.61 -1.89 0.13
N LYS A 38 -5.05 -0.66 0.39
CA LYS A 38 -5.99 0.06 -0.46
C LYS A 38 -5.21 0.77 -1.55
N HIS A 39 -5.64 0.67 -2.79
CA HIS A 39 -4.95 1.34 -3.89
C HIS A 39 -5.90 1.84 -4.98
N GLU A 40 -5.43 2.83 -5.72
CA GLU A 40 -6.16 3.47 -6.79
C GLU A 40 -6.15 2.58 -8.04
N GLY A 41 -7.33 2.35 -8.62
CA GLY A 41 -7.50 1.49 -9.78
C GLY A 41 -7.09 0.03 -9.54
N GLU A 42 -6.85 -0.70 -10.62
CA GLU A 42 -6.38 -2.09 -10.59
C GLU A 42 -4.86 -2.20 -10.72
N ILE A 43 -4.24 -3.17 -10.06
CA ILE A 43 -2.82 -3.50 -10.23
C ILE A 43 -2.68 -4.93 -10.75
N THR A 44 -1.60 -5.20 -11.48
CA THR A 44 -1.40 -6.54 -12.06
C THR A 44 -1.00 -7.55 -10.99
N LEU A 45 -1.26 -8.83 -11.25
CA LEU A 45 -0.87 -9.94 -10.36
C LEU A 45 0.64 -9.94 -10.06
N SER A 46 1.48 -9.55 -11.03
CA SER A 46 2.93 -9.44 -10.85
C SER A 46 3.30 -8.40 -9.80
N ILE A 47 2.60 -7.25 -9.78
CA ILE A 47 2.79 -6.22 -8.76
C ILE A 47 2.30 -6.72 -7.40
N MET A 48 1.13 -7.38 -7.34
CA MET A 48 0.62 -7.97 -6.10
C MET A 48 1.63 -8.96 -5.51
N LYS A 49 2.16 -9.89 -6.33
CA LYS A 49 3.20 -10.84 -5.89
C LYS A 49 4.47 -10.16 -5.39
N ARG A 50 4.90 -9.09 -6.07
CA ARG A 50 6.06 -8.30 -5.64
C ARG A 50 5.81 -7.66 -4.28
N ILE A 51 4.63 -7.09 -4.06
CA ILE A 51 4.24 -6.52 -2.77
C ILE A 51 4.19 -7.61 -1.69
N VAL A 52 3.58 -8.76 -1.96
CA VAL A 52 3.53 -9.91 -1.02
C VAL A 52 4.93 -10.34 -0.59
N GLY A 53 5.87 -10.44 -1.54
CA GLY A 53 7.25 -10.83 -1.26
C GLY A 53 8.04 -9.83 -0.42
N MET A 54 7.51 -8.63 -0.15
CA MET A 54 8.13 -7.68 0.76
C MET A 54 7.76 -7.93 2.23
N PHE A 55 6.66 -8.63 2.49
CA PHE A 55 6.20 -8.94 3.83
C PHE A 55 6.70 -10.32 4.27
N PRO A 56 6.87 -10.55 5.58
CA PRO A 56 7.10 -11.90 6.10
C PRO A 56 5.98 -12.88 5.69
N GLU A 57 6.32 -14.14 5.49
CA GLU A 57 5.38 -15.16 4.97
C GLU A 57 4.16 -15.41 5.88
N PHE A 58 4.25 -15.07 7.16
CA PHE A 58 3.14 -15.20 8.10
C PHE A 58 2.16 -14.02 8.06
N VAL A 59 2.43 -12.97 7.27
CA VAL A 59 1.56 -11.81 7.10
C VAL A 59 0.54 -12.07 6.01
N TYR A 60 -0.73 -12.00 6.36
CA TYR A 60 -1.83 -12.06 5.41
C TYR A 60 -2.10 -10.67 4.84
N MET A 61 -2.37 -10.59 3.54
CA MET A 61 -2.63 -9.31 2.89
C MET A 61 -3.94 -9.32 2.13
N ASN A 62 -4.67 -8.22 2.25
CA ASN A 62 -5.88 -7.95 1.49
C ASN A 62 -5.67 -6.74 0.57
N PHE A 63 -5.82 -6.92 -0.74
CA PHE A 63 -5.73 -5.85 -1.72
C PHE A 63 -7.13 -5.33 -2.04
N VAL A 64 -7.34 -4.03 -1.81
CA VAL A 64 -8.63 -3.37 -2.06
C VAL A 64 -8.45 -2.39 -3.22
N PRO A 65 -8.80 -2.79 -4.46
CA PRO A 65 -8.68 -1.93 -5.63
C PRO A 65 -9.75 -0.83 -5.63
N ASN A 66 -9.59 0.14 -6.53
CA ASN A 66 -10.54 1.24 -6.74
C ASN A 66 -10.89 2.02 -5.46
N SER A 67 -9.94 2.09 -4.52
CA SER A 67 -10.09 2.91 -3.34
C SER A 67 -10.05 4.39 -3.74
N THR A 68 -10.98 5.18 -3.21
CA THR A 68 -11.00 6.62 -3.43
C THR A 68 -10.02 7.30 -2.49
N PHE A 69 -9.07 8.04 -3.06
CA PHE A 69 -8.17 8.89 -2.31
C PHE A 69 -8.60 10.34 -2.55
N PRO A 70 -8.63 11.21 -1.53
CA PRO A 70 -8.98 12.59 -1.73
C PRO A 70 -8.01 13.23 -2.73
N THR A 71 -8.51 13.59 -3.91
CA THR A 71 -7.80 14.36 -4.93
C THR A 71 -7.70 15.81 -4.44
N GLY A 72 -6.90 16.06 -3.42
CA GLY A 72 -7.07 17.24 -2.55
C GLY A 72 -5.80 17.92 -2.05
N GLN A 73 -4.63 17.63 -2.62
CA GLN A 73 -3.50 18.56 -2.58
C GLN A 73 -2.97 18.76 -4.00
N SER A 74 -3.81 19.42 -4.80
CA SER A 74 -3.33 20.16 -5.94
C SER A 74 -2.41 21.25 -5.39
N ILE A 75 -1.14 21.20 -5.77
CA ILE A 75 -0.18 22.30 -5.68
C ILE A 75 -0.76 23.54 -6.38
N ALA A 76 -1.54 24.35 -5.67
CA ALA A 76 -2.04 25.63 -6.16
C ALA A 76 -2.55 26.50 -4.99
N GLU A 77 -1.65 26.89 -4.09
CA GLU A 77 -1.82 28.14 -3.35
C GLU A 77 -0.55 28.98 -3.57
N THR A 78 -0.54 29.63 -4.73
CA THR A 78 0.19 30.87 -4.96
C THR A 78 -0.48 31.94 -4.10
N HIS A 79 0.25 32.60 -3.21
CA HIS A 79 0.08 34.02 -2.90
C HIS A 79 1.31 34.56 -2.17
#